data_AF-A0A6A6HEV7-F1
#
_entry.id   AF-A0A6A6HEV7-F1
#
_cell.length_a   1.000
_cell.length_b   1.000
_cell.length_c   1.000
_cell.angle_alpha   90.00
_cell.angle_beta   90.00
_cell.angle_gamma   90.00
#
_symmetry.space_group_name_H-M   'P 1'
#
loop_
_entity.id
_entity.type
_entity.pdbx_description
1 polymer ?
#
loop_
_entity_poly.entity_id
_entity_poly.type
_entity_poly.pdbx_seq_one_letter_code
_entity_poly.pdbx_strand_id
1 'polypeptide(L)'
;MPSNANNSTDSEAFRAAIAAADAQKNPNYSQLAREFGICRSTLSRRHRGVTQSIREVHRNRQAKLSELQERSLVTYINKLSQRGIPSTSKIVRNLAENIAQNPIGKSWLPRFIQ
;
A
#
# COMPACT_ATOMS: atom_id res chain seq x y z
N MET A 1 -19.88 7.64 -27.49
CA MET A 1 -18.75 7.94 -26.56
C MET A 1 -18.59 6.75 -25.63
N PRO A 2 -17.49 5.99 -25.65
CA PRO A 2 -17.39 4.78 -24.84
C PRO A 2 -17.18 5.14 -23.37
N SER A 3 -17.88 4.38 -22.54
CA SER A 3 -18.12 4.54 -21.12
C SER A 3 -16.85 4.73 -20.27
N ASN A 4 -16.85 5.75 -19.40
CA ASN A 4 -15.82 6.07 -18.40
C ASN A 4 -15.92 5.16 -17.13
N ALA A 5 -16.31 3.89 -17.29
CA ALA A 5 -16.79 3.08 -16.16
C ALA A 5 -15.71 2.40 -15.31
N ASN A 6 -14.43 2.36 -15.73
CA ASN A 6 -13.43 1.54 -15.04
C ASN A 6 -12.26 2.36 -14.46
N ASN A 7 -12.56 3.29 -13.53
CA ASN A 7 -11.56 4.02 -12.73
C ASN A 7 -11.08 3.23 -11.49
N SER A 8 -11.54 2.00 -11.28
CA SER A 8 -11.06 1.19 -10.16
C SER A 8 -9.61 0.73 -10.42
N THR A 9 -8.67 1.55 -9.98
CA THR A 9 -7.21 1.38 -10.12
C THR A 9 -6.69 0.21 -9.28
N ASP A 10 -7.54 -0.36 -8.42
CA ASP A 10 -7.21 -1.52 -7.57
C ASP A 10 -7.90 -2.81 -8.06
N SER A 11 -8.45 -2.83 -9.28
CA SER A 11 -9.00 -4.05 -9.88
C SER A 11 -7.90 -5.07 -10.19
N GLU A 12 -8.22 -6.37 -10.08
CA GLU A 12 -7.29 -7.46 -10.39
C GLU A 12 -6.76 -7.38 -11.83
N ALA A 13 -7.65 -7.04 -12.78
CA ALA A 13 -7.29 -6.79 -14.17
C ALA A 13 -6.22 -5.69 -14.32
N PHE A 14 -6.28 -4.65 -13.49
CA PHE A 14 -5.28 -3.58 -13.50
C PHE A 14 -3.93 -4.01 -12.96
N ARG A 15 -3.92 -4.85 -11.91
CA ARG A 15 -2.67 -5.45 -11.38
C ARG A 15 -2.03 -6.37 -12.41
N ALA A 16 -2.83 -7.19 -13.09
CA ALA A 16 -2.37 -8.06 -14.17
C ALA A 16 -1.81 -7.26 -15.36
N ALA A 17 -2.47 -6.17 -15.75
CA ALA A 17 -2.01 -5.29 -16.82
C ALA A 17 -0.66 -4.62 -16.51
N ILE A 18 -0.40 -4.24 -15.25
CA ILE A 18 0.91 -3.72 -14.83
C ILE A 18 1.98 -4.81 -14.91
N ALA A 19 1.71 -6.00 -14.37
CA ALA A 19 2.66 -7.11 -14.41
C ALA A 19 3.03 -7.51 -15.86
N ALA A 20 2.04 -7.50 -16.77
CA ALA A 20 2.26 -7.74 -18.19
C ALA A 20 3.08 -6.62 -18.87
N ALA A 21 2.94 -5.37 -18.41
CA ALA A 21 3.76 -4.26 -18.88
C ALA A 21 5.20 -4.35 -18.37
N ASP A 22 5.40 -4.71 -17.09
CA ASP A 22 6.74 -4.90 -16.49
C ASP A 22 7.53 -6.04 -17.14
N ALA A 23 6.84 -7.11 -17.57
CA ALA A 23 7.45 -8.23 -18.29
C ALA A 23 7.96 -7.87 -19.69
N GLN A 24 7.50 -6.75 -20.27
CA GLN A 24 7.90 -6.29 -21.60
C GLN A 24 8.95 -5.17 -21.49
N LYS A 25 10.11 -5.33 -22.13
CA LYS A 25 11.14 -4.29 -22.17
C LYS A 25 10.65 -2.99 -22.84
N ASN A 26 9.68 -3.09 -23.75
CA ASN A 26 9.00 -1.94 -24.37
C ASN A 26 7.49 -2.21 -24.46
N PRO A 27 6.72 -1.92 -23.39
CA PRO A 27 5.34 -2.33 -23.30
C PRO A 27 4.43 -1.57 -24.27
N ASN A 28 3.66 -2.32 -25.06
CA ASN A 28 2.61 -1.72 -25.89
C ASN A 28 1.34 -1.49 -25.06
N TYR A 29 1.28 -0.33 -24.38
CA TYR A 29 0.15 0.02 -23.51
C TYR A 29 -1.21 0.00 -24.21
N SER A 30 -1.27 0.23 -25.54
CA SER A 30 -2.54 0.22 -26.28
C SER A 30 -3.12 -1.18 -26.43
N GLN A 31 -2.25 -2.18 -26.63
CA GLN A 31 -2.65 -3.59 -26.73
C GLN A 31 -3.09 -4.11 -25.36
N LEU A 32 -2.27 -3.90 -24.33
CA LEU A 32 -2.57 -4.30 -22.95
C LEU A 32 -3.87 -3.63 -22.45
N ALA A 33 -4.05 -2.33 -22.72
CA ALA A 33 -5.28 -1.62 -22.39
C ALA A 33 -6.53 -2.26 -23.00
N ARG A 34 -6.45 -2.74 -24.24
CA ARG A 34 -7.57 -3.36 -24.94
C ARG A 34 -7.88 -4.76 -24.40
N GLU A 35 -6.84 -5.53 -24.11
CA GLU A 35 -6.94 -6.88 -23.56
C GLU A 35 -7.57 -6.90 -22.17
N PHE A 36 -7.14 -5.97 -21.30
CA PHE A 36 -7.63 -5.88 -19.92
C PHE A 36 -8.83 -4.94 -19.73
N GLY A 37 -9.29 -4.26 -20.80
CA GLY A 37 -10.44 -3.33 -20.73
C GLY A 37 -10.19 -2.06 -19.92
N ILE A 38 -8.97 -1.53 -19.97
CA ILE A 38 -8.46 -0.43 -19.13
C ILE A 38 -8.10 0.77 -19.99
N CYS A 39 -8.25 1.99 -19.47
CA CYS A 39 -7.74 3.19 -20.14
C CYS A 39 -6.21 3.17 -20.28
N ARG A 40 -5.71 3.22 -21.52
CA ARG A 40 -4.27 3.29 -21.87
C ARG A 40 -3.51 4.39 -21.15
N SER A 41 -4.10 5.58 -21.01
CA SER A 41 -3.48 6.71 -20.30
C SER A 41 -3.34 6.46 -18.80
N THR A 42 -4.24 5.68 -18.20
CA THR A 42 -4.16 5.28 -16.78
C THR A 42 -3.10 4.22 -16.57
N LEU A 43 -3.05 3.20 -17.43
CA LEU A 43 -2.03 2.15 -17.38
C LEU A 43 -0.61 2.73 -17.51
N SER A 44 -0.38 3.62 -18.49
CA SER A 44 0.94 4.22 -18.71
C SER A 44 1.37 5.14 -17.55
N ARG A 45 0.47 5.99 -17.02
CA ARG A 45 0.79 6.87 -15.88
C ARG A 45 1.13 6.06 -14.63
N ARG A 46 0.40 4.95 -14.42
CA ARG A 46 0.63 4.06 -13.29
C ARG A 46 1.95 3.31 -13.39
N HIS A 47 2.22 2.67 -14.52
CA HIS A 47 3.46 1.92 -14.74
C HIS A 47 4.71 2.82 -14.62
N ARG A 48 4.60 4.09 -15.04
CA ARG A 48 5.66 5.10 -14.86
C ARG A 48 5.73 5.71 -13.45
N GLY A 49 4.90 5.28 -12.51
CA GLY A 49 4.87 5.80 -11.14
C GLY A 49 4.35 7.23 -10.99
N VAL A 50 3.75 7.82 -12.03
CA VAL A 50 3.23 9.20 -12.02
C VAL A 50 2.00 9.34 -11.11
N THR A 51 1.27 8.24 -10.88
CA THR A 51 0.06 8.24 -10.04
C THR A 51 0.08 7.05 -9.10
N GLN A 52 0.18 7.32 -7.80
CA GLN A 52 -0.02 6.33 -6.73
C GLN A 52 -1.51 5.99 -6.57
N SER A 53 -1.87 4.83 -6.02
CA SER A 53 -3.30 4.51 -5.80
C SER A 53 -3.84 5.52 -4.82
N ILE A 54 -5.05 6.04 -5.06
CA ILE A 54 -5.72 6.90 -4.09
C ILE A 54 -5.78 6.19 -2.73
N ARG A 55 -6.02 4.86 -2.70
CA ARG A 55 -5.99 4.07 -1.46
C ARG A 55 -4.61 4.02 -0.83
N GLU A 56 -3.56 3.85 -1.62
CA GLU A 56 -2.18 3.81 -1.14
C GLU A 56 -1.71 5.19 -0.64
N VAL A 57 -2.08 6.27 -1.33
CA VAL A 57 -1.85 7.65 -0.89
C VAL A 57 -2.61 7.93 0.40
N HIS A 58 -3.88 7.51 0.51
CA HIS A 58 -4.64 7.67 1.75
C HIS A 58 -4.04 6.84 2.88
N ARG A 59 -3.62 5.59 2.61
CA ARG A 59 -2.94 4.73 3.59
C ARG A 59 -1.65 5.39 4.07
N ASN A 60 -0.82 5.88 3.16
CA ASN A 60 0.44 6.54 3.49
C ASN A 60 0.23 7.89 4.20
N ARG A 61 -0.81 8.65 3.83
CA ARG A 61 -1.16 9.91 4.51
C ARG A 61 -1.79 9.70 5.89
N GLN A 62 -2.52 8.60 6.09
CA GLN A 62 -3.14 8.26 7.38
C GLN A 62 -2.19 7.48 8.29
N ALA A 63 -1.14 6.87 7.75
CA ALA A 63 -0.09 6.22 8.51
C ALA A 63 0.65 7.27 9.35
N LYS A 64 0.59 7.11 10.66
CA LYS A 64 1.36 7.95 11.61
C LYS A 64 2.86 7.59 11.62
N LEU A 65 3.19 6.41 11.12
CA LEU A 65 4.55 5.89 11.06
C LEU A 65 4.97 5.79 9.60
N SER A 66 6.24 6.03 9.32
CA SER A 66 6.82 5.70 8.02
C SER A 66 6.89 4.19 7.84
N GLU A 67 6.96 3.71 6.59
CA GLU A 67 7.08 2.28 6.30
C GLU A 67 8.27 1.61 7.02
N LEU A 68 9.38 2.35 7.16
CA LEU A 68 10.57 1.88 7.88
C LEU A 68 10.30 1.73 9.39
N GLN A 69 9.55 2.67 9.97
CA GLN A 69 9.15 2.63 11.38
C GLN A 69 8.17 1.49 11.65
N GLU A 70 7.21 1.25 10.74
CA GLU A 70 6.28 0.10 10.83
C GLU A 70 7.04 -1.23 10.79
N ARG A 71 8.01 -1.40 9.87
CA ARG A 71 8.85 -2.61 9.79
C ARG A 71 9.65 -2.83 11.08
N SER A 72 10.18 -1.76 11.66
CA SER A 72 10.93 -1.81 12.92
C SER A 72 10.02 -2.24 14.07
N LEU A 73 8.80 -1.71 14.12
CA LEU A 73 7.79 -2.09 15.11
C LEU A 73 7.39 -3.57 14.99
N VAL A 74 7.07 -4.04 13.78
CA VAL A 74 6.71 -5.45 13.52
C VAL A 74 7.85 -6.39 13.92
N THR A 75 9.09 -6.03 13.57
CA THR A 75 10.28 -6.80 13.96
C THR A 75 10.39 -6.92 15.49
N TYR A 76 10.10 -5.84 16.22
CA TYR A 76 10.14 -5.84 17.67
C TYR A 76 9.02 -6.69 18.29
N ILE A 77 7.80 -6.59 17.76
CA ILE A 77 6.66 -7.43 18.17
C ILE A 77 6.97 -8.92 17.95
N ASN A 78 7.59 -9.27 16.82
CA ASN A 78 8.01 -10.64 16.53
C ASN A 78 9.07 -11.13 17.52
N LYS A 79 10.06 -10.29 17.88
CA LYS A 79 11.06 -10.61 18.90
C LYS A 79 10.43 -10.85 20.28
N LEU A 80 9.38 -10.09 20.65
CA LEU A 80 8.65 -10.30 21.90
C LEU A 80 7.87 -11.62 21.88
N SER A 81 7.20 -11.92 20.77
CA SER A 81 6.46 -13.17 20.60
C SER A 81 7.38 -14.39 20.63
N GLN A 82 8.56 -14.31 20.01
CA GLN A 82 9.59 -15.36 20.09
C GLN A 82 10.09 -15.62 21.52
N ARG A 83 10.02 -14.62 22.40
CA ARG A 83 10.38 -14.73 23.81
C ARG A 83 9.22 -15.22 24.69
N GLY A 84 8.06 -15.55 24.10
CA GLY A 84 6.86 -15.97 24.83
C GLY A 84 6.15 -14.83 25.55
N ILE A 85 6.44 -13.57 25.22
CA ILE A 85 5.80 -12.41 25.84
C ILE A 85 4.65 -11.95 24.94
N PRO A 86 3.38 -12.05 25.39
CA PRO A 86 2.25 -11.54 24.63
C PRO A 86 2.36 -10.02 24.51
N SER A 87 2.36 -9.51 23.28
CA SER A 87 2.42 -8.08 23.00
C SER A 87 1.06 -7.43 23.23
N THR A 88 0.85 -6.90 24.45
CA THR A 88 -0.37 -6.13 24.77
C THR A 88 -0.43 -4.84 23.95
N SER A 89 -1.63 -4.39 23.60
CA SER A 89 -1.87 -3.13 22.89
C SER A 89 -1.16 -1.90 23.48
N LYS A 90 -0.96 -1.87 24.80
CA LYS A 90 -0.19 -0.83 25.50
C LYS A 90 1.30 -0.87 25.14
N ILE A 91 1.91 -2.06 25.10
CA ILE A 91 3.33 -2.25 24.77
C ILE A 91 3.57 -1.81 23.33
N VAL A 92 2.70 -2.24 22.41
CA VAL A 92 2.81 -1.86 20.98
C VAL A 92 2.70 -0.35 20.81
N ARG A 93 1.79 0.32 21.53
CA ARG A 93 1.69 1.78 21.49
C ARG A 93 2.94 2.46 22.03
N ASN A 94 3.44 2.06 23.19
CA ASN A 94 4.64 2.65 23.78
C ASN A 94 5.86 2.49 22.86
N LEU A 95 5.99 1.34 22.21
CA LEU A 95 7.04 1.10 21.21
C LEU A 95 6.87 2.00 19.99
N ALA A 96 5.64 2.11 19.48
CA ALA A 96 5.35 2.97 18.35
C ALA A 96 5.61 4.46 18.67
N GLU A 97 5.29 4.93 19.88
CA GLU A 97 5.60 6.28 20.36
C GLU A 97 7.11 6.51 20.47
N ASN A 98 7.84 5.52 20.98
CA ASN A 98 9.30 5.58 21.07
C ASN A 98 9.97 5.64 19.69
N ILE A 99 9.45 4.90 18.71
CA ILE A 99 9.96 4.92 17.32
C ILE A 99 9.55 6.22 16.60
N ALA A 100 8.33 6.70 16.82
CA ALA A 100 7.78 7.90 16.17
C ALA A 100 8.31 9.21 16.76
N GLN A 101 8.84 9.17 17.99
CA GLN A 101 9.16 10.34 18.81
C GLN A 101 7.97 11.31 18.93
N ASN A 102 6.75 10.79 18.82
CA ASN A 102 5.50 11.55 18.79
C ASN A 102 4.37 10.77 19.49
N PRO A 103 3.43 11.45 20.14
CA PRO A 103 2.33 10.81 20.84
C PRO A 103 1.34 10.13 19.88
N ILE A 104 1.02 8.86 20.15
CA ILE A 104 0.14 8.06 19.30
C ILE A 104 -1.20 7.85 20.01
N GLY A 105 -2.24 8.49 19.47
CA GLY A 105 -3.62 8.36 19.96
C GLY A 105 -4.11 6.91 20.07
N LYS A 106 -5.03 6.67 21.01
CA LYS A 106 -5.45 5.31 21.39
C LYS A 106 -6.05 4.49 20.24
N SER A 107 -6.73 5.15 19.32
CA SER A 107 -7.39 4.57 18.13
C SER A 107 -6.44 4.25 16.98
N TRP A 108 -5.13 4.49 17.13
CA TRP A 108 -4.15 4.15 16.09
C TRP A 108 -3.97 2.64 15.95
N LEU A 109 -3.87 1.91 17.06
CA LEU A 109 -3.57 0.47 17.01
C LEU A 109 -4.64 -0.34 16.23
N PRO A 110 -5.95 -0.13 16.44
CA PRO A 110 -6.97 -0.77 15.61
C PRO A 110 -6.82 -0.46 14.11
N ARG A 111 -6.41 0.76 13.74
CA ARG A 111 -6.16 1.14 12.34
C ARG A 111 -4.87 0.55 11.76
N PHE A 112 -3.92 0.20 12.62
CA PHE A 112 -2.66 -0.43 12.22
C PHE A 112 -2.84 -1.93 11.92
N ILE A 113 -3.79 -2.59 12.57
CA ILE A 113 -4.07 -4.03 12.40
C ILE A 113 -5.00 -4.31 11.21
N GLN A 114 -5.76 -3.30 10.76
CA GLN A 114 -6.76 -3.39 9.69
C GLN A 114 -6.14 -3.45 8.29
#